data_AF-A0A3D0H3Q0-F1
#
_entry.id   AF-A0A3D0H3Q0-F1
#
_cell.length_a   1.000
_cell.length_b   1.000
_cell.length_c   1.000
_cell.angle_alpha   90.00
_cell.angle_beta   90.00
_cell.angle_gamma   90.00
#
_symmetry.space_group_name_H-M   'P 1'
#
loop_
_entity.id
_entity.type
_entity.pdbx_description
1 polymer ?
#
loop_
_entity_poly.entity_id
_entity_poly.type
_entity_poly.pdbx_seq_one_letter_code
_entity_poly.pdbx_strand_id
1 'polypeptide(L)'
;LPPSITKLSYDSYTIPVTADGTLPVKLFGKQLNFKRFQENGIKWLICYAVNDSLVEKEAALAPLDYIDVEVSAFPKGHASIATSWSIPTSQCALHTCFPGKDKTCDEYRGPVRYQLDLDQELQVASMDGANHDDSAVQQDS
;
A
#
# COMPACT_ATOMS: atom_id res chain seq x y z
N LEU A 1 18.45 18.88 1.26
CA LEU A 1 18.54 17.58 0.58
C LEU A 1 19.76 17.56 -0.34
N PRO A 2 20.45 16.42 -0.51
CA PRO A 2 21.46 16.27 -1.55
C PRO A 2 20.88 16.58 -2.95
N PRO A 3 21.60 17.25 -3.86
CA PRO A 3 21.07 17.65 -5.17
C PRO A 3 20.48 16.52 -6.00
N SER A 4 21.09 15.32 -5.92
CA SER A 4 20.61 14.12 -6.61
C SER A 4 19.24 13.65 -6.12
N ILE A 5 18.95 13.78 -4.82
CA ILE A 5 17.64 13.43 -4.26
C ILE A 5 16.59 14.48 -4.64
N THR A 6 16.96 15.76 -4.64
CA THR A 6 16.08 16.83 -5.12
C THR A 6 15.71 16.62 -6.59
N LYS A 7 16.69 16.27 -7.44
CA LYS A 7 16.44 15.95 -8.85
C LYS A 7 15.53 14.74 -9.00
N LEU A 8 15.78 13.66 -8.25
CA LEU A 8 14.93 12.47 -8.28
C LEU A 8 13.47 12.81 -7.91
N SER A 9 13.28 13.62 -6.86
CA SER A 9 11.95 14.09 -6.46
C SER A 9 11.29 14.89 -7.59
N TYR A 10 12.00 15.88 -8.14
CA TYR A 10 11.49 16.72 -9.23
C TYR A 10 11.13 15.91 -10.48
N ASP A 11 12.01 15.00 -10.92
CA ASP A 11 11.77 14.14 -12.08
C ASP A 11 10.55 13.23 -11.85
N SER A 12 10.36 12.72 -10.63
CA SER A 12 9.20 11.87 -10.27
C SER A 12 7.86 12.62 -10.34
N TYR A 13 7.86 13.94 -10.12
CA TYR A 13 6.66 14.77 -10.19
C TYR A 13 6.40 15.38 -11.58
N THR A 14 7.43 15.54 -12.41
CA THR A 14 7.33 16.33 -13.65
C THR A 14 7.41 15.50 -14.92
N ILE A 15 7.91 14.27 -14.83
CA ILE A 15 8.01 13.35 -15.97
C ILE A 15 6.94 12.27 -15.78
N PRO A 16 6.03 12.08 -16.74
CA PRO A 16 5.01 11.04 -16.64
C PRO A 16 5.62 9.64 -16.51
N VAL A 17 4.92 8.78 -15.76
CA VAL A 17 5.17 7.34 -15.78
C VAL A 17 4.90 6.83 -17.19
N THR A 18 5.77 5.95 -17.66
CA THR A 18 5.61 5.35 -18.99
C THR A 18 4.41 4.39 -19.01
N ALA A 19 3.86 4.12 -20.20
CA ALA A 19 2.65 3.30 -20.35
C ALA A 19 2.76 1.87 -19.79
N ASP A 20 3.96 1.34 -19.60
CA ASP A 20 4.18 0.02 -19.02
C ASP A 20 4.29 0.02 -17.48
N GLY A 21 4.20 1.19 -16.84
CA GLY A 21 4.31 1.39 -15.39
C GLY A 21 5.71 1.71 -14.90
N THR A 22 6.67 2.00 -15.79
CA THR A 22 8.05 2.34 -15.39
C THR A 22 8.16 3.81 -14.96
N LEU A 23 8.70 4.03 -13.76
CA LEU A 23 8.92 5.35 -13.18
C LEU A 23 10.07 6.09 -13.90
N PRO A 24 10.05 7.43 -13.93
CA PRO A 24 11.06 8.24 -14.61
C PRO A 24 12.40 8.33 -13.85
N VAL A 25 12.58 7.53 -12.80
CA VAL A 25 13.75 7.58 -11.92
C VAL A 25 14.33 6.19 -11.66
N LYS A 26 15.60 6.17 -11.25
CA LYS A 26 16.34 4.95 -10.87
C LYS A 26 16.71 4.99 -9.39
N LEU A 27 16.66 3.84 -8.73
CA LEU A 27 17.29 3.63 -7.42
C LEU A 27 18.40 2.60 -7.56
N PHE A 28 19.60 2.94 -7.07
CA PHE A 28 20.80 2.09 -7.19
C PHE A 28 21.08 1.63 -8.63
N GLY A 29 20.83 2.51 -9.60
CA GLY A 29 21.02 2.24 -11.03
C GLY A 29 19.93 1.36 -11.68
N LYS A 30 18.95 0.89 -10.93
CA LYS A 30 17.86 0.02 -11.43
C LYS A 30 16.60 0.83 -11.73
N GLN A 31 15.93 0.48 -12.83
CA GLN A 31 14.59 0.98 -13.14
C GLN A 31 13.59 0.48 -12.09
N LEU A 32 12.61 1.32 -11.79
CA LEU A 32 11.47 0.98 -10.94
C LEU A 32 10.23 0.87 -11.82
N ASN A 33 9.43 -0.17 -11.62
CA ASN A 33 8.17 -0.38 -12.31
C ASN A 33 7.12 -0.87 -11.29
N PHE A 34 5.91 -0.34 -11.33
CA PHE A 34 4.85 -0.69 -10.40
C PHE A 34 4.49 -2.20 -10.43
N LYS A 35 4.57 -2.85 -11.59
CA LYS A 35 4.26 -4.29 -11.73
C LYS A 35 5.16 -5.19 -10.90
N ARG A 36 6.36 -4.71 -10.53
CA ARG A 36 7.27 -5.47 -9.65
C ARG A 36 6.69 -5.75 -8.27
N PHE A 37 5.74 -4.96 -7.78
CA PHE A 37 5.06 -5.27 -6.52
C PHE A 37 4.24 -6.57 -6.65
N GLN A 38 3.44 -6.69 -7.72
CA GLN A 38 2.63 -7.88 -7.99
C GLN A 38 3.50 -9.10 -8.32
N GLU A 39 4.53 -8.94 -9.15
CA GLU A 39 5.47 -10.03 -9.52
C GLU A 39 6.15 -10.66 -8.29
N ASN A 40 6.41 -9.86 -7.26
CA ASN A 40 7.04 -10.32 -6.02
C ASN A 40 6.02 -10.73 -4.95
N GLY A 41 4.72 -10.74 -5.26
CA GLY A 41 3.66 -11.03 -4.29
C GLY A 41 3.54 -10.02 -3.15
N ILE A 42 4.04 -8.78 -3.36
CA ILE A 42 3.98 -7.72 -2.35
C ILE A 42 2.60 -7.07 -2.45
N LYS A 43 1.78 -7.29 -1.42
CA LYS A 43 0.52 -6.57 -1.24
C LYS A 43 0.80 -5.14 -0.79
N TRP A 44 0.11 -4.17 -1.39
CA TRP A 44 0.33 -2.75 -1.14
C TRP A 44 -0.99 -2.06 -0.76
N LEU A 45 -0.91 -1.15 0.22
CA LEU A 45 -1.93 -0.18 0.59
C LEU A 45 -1.44 1.24 0.30
N ILE A 46 -2.18 1.99 -0.51
CA ILE A 46 -1.97 3.42 -0.74
C ILE A 46 -2.85 4.21 0.23
N CYS A 47 -2.22 5.15 0.92
CA CYS A 47 -2.89 5.97 1.93
C CYS A 47 -2.81 7.43 1.51
N TYR A 48 -3.94 8.09 1.33
CA TYR A 48 -3.96 9.49 0.91
C TYR A 48 -4.93 10.31 1.76
N ALA A 49 -4.68 11.61 1.88
CA ALA A 49 -5.59 12.53 2.55
C ALA A 49 -6.58 13.13 1.54
N VAL A 50 -7.87 13.04 1.84
CA VAL A 50 -8.95 13.58 0.99
C VAL A 50 -8.83 15.10 0.86
N ASN A 51 -8.42 15.77 1.95
CA ASN A 51 -8.22 17.22 1.99
C ASN A 51 -6.72 17.58 1.96
N ASP A 52 -5.90 16.78 1.27
CA ASP A 52 -4.49 17.12 1.06
C ASP A 52 -4.38 18.34 0.14
N SER A 53 -3.63 19.35 0.58
CA SER A 53 -3.39 20.58 -0.19
C SER A 53 -1.96 20.68 -0.71
N LEU A 54 -1.12 19.67 -0.47
CA LEU A 54 0.28 19.61 -0.87
C LEU A 54 0.54 18.54 -1.93
N VAL A 55 -0.16 17.41 -1.85
CA VAL A 55 -0.05 16.32 -2.81
C VAL A 55 -1.40 16.13 -3.49
N GLU A 56 -1.43 16.27 -4.82
CA GLU A 56 -2.63 16.05 -5.61
C GLU A 56 -3.07 14.59 -5.55
N LYS A 57 -4.39 14.35 -5.50
CA LYS A 57 -4.97 13.01 -5.40
C LYS A 57 -4.55 12.13 -6.57
N GLU A 58 -4.55 12.67 -7.78
CA GLU A 58 -4.22 11.98 -9.02
C GLU A 58 -2.75 11.54 -9.01
N ALA A 59 -1.85 12.39 -8.51
CA ALA A 59 -0.44 12.03 -8.35
C ALA A 59 -0.25 10.92 -7.31
N ALA A 60 -0.96 10.99 -6.18
CA ALA A 60 -0.90 9.96 -5.13
C ALA A 60 -1.47 8.60 -5.59
N LEU A 61 -2.49 8.62 -6.46
CA LEU A 61 -3.18 7.44 -6.96
C LEU A 61 -2.68 6.95 -8.33
N ALA A 62 -1.66 7.60 -8.91
CA ALA A 62 -1.07 7.20 -10.20
C ALA A 62 -0.70 5.71 -10.33
N PRO A 63 -0.30 4.97 -9.27
CA PRO A 63 -0.04 3.53 -9.39
C PRO A 63 -1.27 2.70 -9.82
N LEU A 64 -2.50 3.17 -9.53
CA LEU A 64 -3.74 2.47 -9.86
C LEU A 64 -3.96 2.31 -11.37
N ASP A 65 -3.32 3.15 -12.19
CA ASP A 65 -3.39 3.03 -13.65
C ASP A 65 -2.64 1.79 -14.17
N TYR A 66 -1.81 1.16 -13.33
CA TYR A 66 -0.87 0.11 -13.75
C TYR A 66 -1.03 -1.21 -13.00
N ILE A 67 -1.48 -1.16 -11.74
CA ILE A 67 -1.62 -2.31 -10.86
C ILE A 67 -2.83 -2.16 -9.94
N ASP A 68 -3.42 -3.28 -9.54
CA ASP A 68 -4.49 -3.32 -8.55
C ASP A 68 -3.90 -3.19 -7.14
N VAL A 69 -4.30 -2.13 -6.42
CA VAL A 69 -3.74 -1.73 -5.13
C VAL A 69 -4.88 -1.24 -4.24
N GLU A 70 -4.88 -1.67 -2.98
CA GLU A 70 -5.87 -1.21 -2.02
C GLU A 70 -5.60 0.25 -1.65
N VAL A 71 -6.67 1.02 -1.49
CA VAL A 71 -6.59 2.45 -1.14
C VAL A 71 -7.30 2.68 0.18
N SER A 72 -6.71 3.52 1.03
CA SER A 72 -7.35 4.06 2.23
C SER A 72 -7.37 5.59 2.21
N ALA A 73 -8.57 6.15 2.12
CA ALA A 73 -8.78 7.58 2.08
C ALA A 73 -8.96 8.15 3.50
N PHE A 74 -8.02 8.99 3.94
CA PHE A 74 -8.09 9.66 5.24
C PHE A 74 -8.81 11.01 5.12
N PRO A 75 -9.84 11.30 5.92
CA PRO A 75 -10.74 12.42 5.66
C PRO A 75 -10.17 13.82 5.96
N LYS A 76 -9.00 13.95 6.61
CA LYS A 76 -8.41 15.27 6.91
C LYS A 76 -7.32 15.62 5.89
N GLY A 77 -6.47 16.59 6.20
CA GLY A 77 -5.41 17.07 5.30
C GLY A 77 -4.03 16.48 5.56
N HIS A 78 -3.06 16.94 4.78
CA HIS A 78 -1.67 16.45 4.74
C HIS A 78 -1.01 16.26 6.12
N ALA A 79 -0.99 17.31 6.93
CA ALA A 79 -0.36 17.24 8.25
C ALA A 79 -1.11 16.27 9.17
N SER A 80 -2.42 16.15 9.02
CA SER A 80 -3.25 15.27 9.84
C SER A 80 -3.08 13.80 9.45
N ILE A 81 -2.88 13.44 8.17
CA ILE A 81 -2.61 12.03 7.83
C ILE A 81 -1.28 11.57 8.43
N ALA A 82 -0.28 12.46 8.47
CA ALA A 82 1.02 12.16 9.07
C ALA A 82 1.01 12.05 10.60
N THR A 83 0.09 12.75 11.29
CA THR A 83 0.15 12.91 12.76
C THR A 83 -1.06 12.37 13.53
N SER A 84 -2.25 12.36 12.92
CA SER A 84 -3.50 12.03 13.61
C SER A 84 -3.84 10.54 13.54
N TRP A 85 -3.24 9.80 12.61
CA TRP A 85 -3.34 8.34 12.54
C TRP A 85 -2.89 7.67 13.84
N SER A 86 -1.82 8.19 14.43
CA SER A 86 -1.19 7.69 15.66
C SER A 86 -1.97 7.96 16.93
N ILE A 87 -3.11 8.66 16.87
CA ILE A 87 -3.99 8.87 18.02
C ILE A 87 -4.94 7.66 18.12
N PRO A 88 -4.79 6.76 19.12
CA PRO A 88 -5.56 5.52 19.18
C PRO A 88 -7.07 5.73 19.35
N THR A 89 -7.47 6.87 19.89
CA THR A 89 -8.87 7.26 20.10
C THR A 89 -9.49 7.99 18.90
N SER A 90 -8.75 8.16 17.81
CA SER A 90 -9.25 8.75 16.57
C SER A 90 -10.31 7.84 15.92
N GLN A 91 -11.30 8.44 15.26
CA GLN A 91 -12.24 7.70 14.40
C GLN A 91 -11.58 7.01 13.20
N CYS A 92 -10.30 7.32 12.94
CA CYS A 92 -9.51 6.73 11.86
C CYS A 92 -8.18 6.20 12.43
N ALA A 93 -8.22 5.49 13.56
CA ALA A 93 -7.04 4.95 14.21
C ALA A 93 -6.33 3.93 13.31
N LEU A 94 -4.99 3.86 13.40
CA LEU A 94 -4.15 3.02 12.54
C LEU A 94 -4.54 1.53 12.51
N HIS A 95 -5.03 1.00 13.62
CA HIS A 95 -5.23 -0.44 13.88
C HIS A 95 -6.70 -0.88 13.72
N THR A 96 -7.59 0.04 13.37
CA THR A 96 -9.03 -0.24 13.18
C THR A 96 -9.41 -0.10 11.70
N CYS A 97 -10.60 -0.59 11.37
CA CYS A 97 -11.30 -0.16 10.17
C CYS A 97 -12.16 1.08 10.48
N PHE A 98 -12.45 1.89 9.46
CA PHE A 98 -13.26 3.10 9.59
C PHE A 98 -14.11 3.37 8.34
N PRO A 99 -15.27 4.03 8.45
CA PRO A 99 -16.16 4.24 7.31
C PRO A 99 -15.52 5.03 6.16
N GLY A 100 -15.78 4.58 4.93
CA GLY A 100 -15.36 5.28 3.72
C GLY A 100 -16.07 6.63 3.55
N LYS A 101 -15.31 7.69 3.25
CA LYS A 101 -15.88 9.05 3.06
C LYS A 101 -15.97 9.53 1.62
N ASP A 102 -15.24 8.91 0.70
CA ASP A 102 -15.18 9.25 -0.73
C ASP A 102 -16.04 8.33 -1.61
N LYS A 103 -16.91 7.51 -1.00
CA LYS A 103 -17.91 6.63 -1.64
C LYS A 103 -17.33 5.54 -2.56
N THR A 104 -16.03 5.31 -2.53
CA THR A 104 -15.37 4.27 -3.32
C THR A 104 -15.29 2.93 -2.59
N CYS A 105 -15.45 2.93 -1.26
CA CYS A 105 -15.67 1.73 -0.45
C CYS A 105 -16.56 2.04 0.76
N ASP A 106 -17.16 0.99 1.33
CA ASP A 106 -17.96 1.11 2.57
C ASP A 106 -17.07 1.31 3.80
N GLU A 107 -15.89 0.66 3.80
CA GLU A 107 -14.97 0.65 4.92
C GLU A 107 -13.51 0.68 4.44
N TYR A 108 -12.70 1.49 5.12
CA TYR A 108 -11.25 1.58 4.93
C TYR A 108 -10.51 0.96 6.10
N ARG A 109 -9.42 0.26 5.79
CA ARG A 109 -8.48 -0.24 6.80
C ARG A 109 -7.43 0.82 7.12
N GLY A 110 -7.15 1.02 8.41
CA GLY A 110 -5.91 1.68 8.81
C GLY A 110 -4.70 0.83 8.38
N PRO A 111 -3.51 1.44 8.19
CA PRO A 111 -2.34 0.74 7.68
C PRO A 111 -1.80 -0.33 8.65
N VAL A 112 -2.01 -0.16 9.96
CA VAL A 112 -1.65 -1.19 10.95
C VAL A 112 -2.67 -2.30 10.91
N ARG A 113 -3.97 -1.99 10.76
CA ARG A 113 -4.99 -3.02 10.55
C ARG A 113 -4.65 -3.87 9.32
N TYR A 114 -4.39 -3.22 8.19
CA TYR A 114 -3.96 -3.85 6.95
C TYR A 114 -2.81 -4.85 7.16
N GLN A 115 -1.73 -4.42 7.83
CA GLN A 115 -0.60 -5.32 8.11
C GLN A 115 -0.99 -6.51 9.01
N LEU A 116 -1.81 -6.28 10.04
CA LEU A 116 -2.29 -7.35 10.93
C LEU A 116 -3.14 -8.39 10.18
N ASP A 117 -3.97 -7.96 9.22
CA ASP A 117 -4.69 -8.90 8.35
C ASP A 117 -3.73 -9.72 7.50
N LEU A 118 -2.73 -9.08 6.87
CA LEU A 118 -1.75 -9.80 6.05
C LEU A 118 -0.98 -10.84 6.88
N ASP A 119 -0.55 -10.47 8.08
CA ASP A 119 0.14 -11.38 8.98
C ASP A 119 -0.76 -12.56 9.39
N GLN A 120 -2.05 -12.31 9.61
CA GLN A 120 -3.03 -13.36 9.92
C GLN A 120 -3.28 -14.29 8.73
N GLU A 121 -3.42 -13.75 7.52
CA GLU A 121 -3.56 -14.54 6.28
C GLU A 121 -2.33 -15.45 6.06
N LEU A 122 -1.12 -14.93 6.29
CA LEU A 122 0.12 -15.70 6.19
C LEU A 122 0.19 -16.83 7.23
N GLN A 123 -0.25 -16.56 8.46
CA GLN A 123 -0.33 -17.58 9.52
C GLN A 123 -1.30 -18.69 9.14
N VAL A 124 -2.50 -18.35 8.68
CA VAL A 124 -3.51 -19.35 8.25
C VAL A 124 -2.97 -20.18 7.08
N ALA A 125 -2.39 -19.54 6.06
CA ALA A 125 -1.81 -20.25 4.92
C ALA A 125 -0.68 -21.22 5.33
N SER A 126 0.14 -20.86 6.32
CA SER A 126 1.19 -21.75 6.85
C SER A 126 0.63 -22.96 7.61
N MET A 127 -0.51 -22.80 8.31
CA MET A 127 -1.17 -23.87 9.05
C MET A 127 -1.90 -24.86 8.12
N ASP A 128 -2.55 -24.35 7.07
CA ASP A 128 -3.23 -25.19 6.07
C ASP A 128 -2.24 -26.01 5.23
N GLY A 129 -1.06 -25.46 4.94
CA GLY A 129 0.04 -26.20 4.29
C GLY A 129 0.62 -27.32 5.16
N ALA A 130 0.69 -27.12 6.48
CA ALA A 130 1.20 -28.13 7.41
C ALA A 130 0.22 -29.31 7.61
N ASN A 131 -1.09 -29.06 7.59
CA ASN A 131 -2.10 -30.10 7.76
C ASN A 131 -2.24 -31.04 6.54
N HIS A 132 -1.72 -30.66 5.37
CA HIS A 132 -1.75 -31.50 4.17
C HIS A 132 -0.59 -32.51 4.12
N ASP A 133 0.54 -32.24 4.76
CA ASP A 133 1.76 -33.05 4.68
C ASP A 133 1.75 -34.26 5.65
N ASP A 134 0.91 -34.23 6.69
CA ASP A 134 0.83 -35.30 7.70
C ASP A 134 -0.07 -36.49 7.28
N SER A 135 -0.75 -36.39 6.14
CA SER A 135 -1.69 -37.42 5.65
C SER A 135 -1.05 -38.48 4.74
N ALA A 136 0.25 -38.37 4.45
CA ALA A 136 0.96 -39.27 3.54
C ALA A 136 1.74 -40.43 4.20
N VAL A 137 1.73 -40.58 5.53
CA VAL A 137 2.60 -41.55 6.25
C VAL A 137 1.85 -42.74 6.88
N GLN A 138 0.54 -42.92 6.64
CA GLN A 138 -0.21 -44.05 7.21
C GLN A 138 -0.83 -44.97 6.16
N GLN A 139 -0.02 -45.55 5.26
CA GLN A 139 -0.37 -46.78 4.54
C GLN A 139 0.90 -47.60 4.28
N ASP A 140 1.37 -48.33 5.28
CA ASP A 140 2.07 -49.62 5.10
C ASP A 140 2.30 -50.26 6.48
N SER A 141 1.41 -51.18 6.85
CA SER A 141 1.60 -52.19 7.91
C SER A 141 0.64 -53.35 7.69
#